data_AF-A0A820CAX4-F1
#
_entry.id   AF-A0A820CAX4-F1
#
_cell.length_a   1.000
_cell.length_b   1.000
_cell.length_c   1.000
_cell.angle_alpha   90.00
_cell.angle_beta   90.00
_cell.angle_gamma   90.00
#
_symmetry.space_group_name_H-M   'P 1'
#
loop_
_entity.id
_entity.type
_entity.pdbx_description
1 polymer ?
#
loop_
_entity_poly.entity_id
_entity_poly.type
_entity_poly.pdbx_seq_one_letter_code
_entity_poly.pdbx_strand_id
1 'polypeptide(L)'
;MNRDKTDTKKPSYWYCDRCERSINHGEFRYNCTVCDNYDYCEQCATTATPIHPHRMVPELAYGLEESRECGRVDISTGIRAAMAKYCDRHCLGTRDIDNDNPSIYKDSYSWITFKTIGDRTKNFGHGLRRLIEPRAYLGICAANRPEWVITDFACILQSIISVPIYTLFTDREVAYVINNTQISVIVCDQNMLERFVALHPQCPTILHIVCMDPILNTISRKFIIIIMNLSLH
;
A
#
# COMPACT_ATOMS: atom_id res chain seq x y z
N MET A 1 38.84 -14.51 2.43
CA MET A 1 38.12 -15.77 2.71
C MET A 1 36.77 -15.67 2.02
N ASN A 2 36.70 -16.18 0.79
CA ASN A 2 35.50 -16.19 -0.05
C ASN A 2 34.38 -16.92 0.67
N ARG A 3 33.24 -16.26 0.89
CA ARG A 3 31.98 -16.97 1.07
C ARG A 3 31.32 -17.00 -0.30
N ASP A 4 31.46 -18.12 -1.00
CA ASP A 4 30.51 -18.50 -2.04
C ASP A 4 29.12 -18.50 -1.39
N LYS A 5 28.35 -17.44 -1.63
CA LYS A 5 26.91 -17.49 -1.46
C LYS A 5 26.39 -18.17 -2.71
N THR A 6 26.36 -19.50 -2.72
CA THR A 6 25.44 -20.21 -3.59
C THR A 6 24.05 -19.74 -3.22
N ASP A 7 23.47 -18.88 -4.07
CA ASP A 7 22.14 -18.31 -3.94
C ASP A 7 21.11 -19.44 -4.13
N THR A 8 20.95 -20.28 -3.11
CA THR A 8 19.88 -21.28 -3.09
C THR A 8 18.57 -20.53 -2.90
N LYS A 9 17.91 -20.16 -4.01
CA LYS A 9 16.58 -19.55 -4.00
C LYS A 9 15.66 -20.38 -3.10
N LYS A 10 14.94 -19.72 -2.18
CA LYS A 10 14.02 -20.40 -1.26
C LYS A 10 13.03 -21.27 -2.05
N PRO A 11 12.68 -22.48 -1.58
CA PRO A 11 11.69 -23.31 -2.27
C PRO A 11 10.29 -22.65 -2.19
N SER A 12 9.47 -22.84 -3.23
CA SER A 12 8.08 -22.38 -3.28
C SER A 12 7.09 -23.55 -3.22
N TYR A 13 5.79 -23.28 -3.04
CA TYR A 13 4.73 -24.30 -3.11
C TYR A 13 4.42 -24.76 -4.56
N TRP A 14 4.96 -24.06 -5.55
CA TRP A 14 4.50 -24.13 -6.94
C TRP A 14 5.40 -25.01 -7.80
N TYR A 15 4.77 -25.81 -8.66
CA TYR A 15 5.41 -26.61 -9.69
C TYR A 15 4.79 -26.28 -11.05
N CYS A 16 5.54 -26.53 -12.11
CA CYS A 16 5.00 -26.34 -13.46
C CYS A 16 4.24 -27.59 -13.90
N ASP A 17 2.96 -27.48 -14.24
CA ASP A 17 2.12 -28.61 -14.70
C ASP A 17 2.51 -29.19 -16.07
N ARG A 18 3.51 -28.60 -16.77
CA ARG A 18 3.99 -29.09 -18.07
C ARG A 18 5.34 -29.79 -18.00
N CYS A 19 6.30 -29.22 -17.27
CA CYS A 19 7.66 -29.78 -17.17
C CYS A 19 7.97 -30.33 -15.78
N GLU A 20 7.01 -30.29 -14.86
CA GLU A 20 7.07 -30.80 -13.49
C GLU A 20 8.17 -30.18 -12.61
N ARG A 21 8.94 -29.22 -13.13
CA ARG A 21 9.98 -28.52 -12.35
C ARG A 21 9.34 -27.67 -11.25
N SER A 22 9.98 -27.63 -10.09
CA SER A 22 9.66 -26.66 -9.04
C SER A 22 9.95 -25.25 -9.53
N ILE A 23 9.02 -24.33 -9.29
CA ILE A 23 9.21 -22.90 -9.53
C ILE A 23 9.78 -22.33 -8.23
N ASN A 24 10.94 -21.66 -8.27
CA ASN A 24 11.57 -21.19 -7.03
C ASN A 24 10.87 -19.94 -6.50
N HIS A 25 11.03 -19.65 -5.21
CA HIS A 25 10.51 -18.42 -4.62
C HIS A 25 11.06 -17.19 -5.35
N GLY A 26 10.17 -16.26 -5.71
CA GLY A 26 10.52 -15.05 -6.46
C GLY A 26 10.69 -15.27 -7.97
N GLU A 27 10.54 -16.48 -8.50
CA GLU A 27 10.42 -16.69 -9.94
C GLU A 27 8.99 -16.41 -10.41
N PHE A 28 8.83 -16.03 -11.68
CA PHE A 28 7.51 -15.92 -12.29
C PHE A 28 6.90 -17.30 -12.52
N ARG A 29 5.73 -17.51 -11.91
CA ARG A 29 4.76 -18.55 -12.29
C ARG A 29 3.69 -17.91 -13.16
N TYR A 30 3.19 -18.65 -14.12
CA TYR A 30 2.12 -18.24 -15.02
C TYR A 30 0.89 -19.05 -14.64
N ASN A 31 0.00 -18.44 -13.87
CA ASN A 31 -1.17 -19.06 -13.28
C ASN A 31 -2.36 -18.98 -14.25
N CYS A 32 -3.07 -20.10 -14.44
CA CYS A 32 -4.35 -20.11 -15.12
C CYS A 32 -5.48 -19.71 -14.16
N THR A 33 -6.16 -18.60 -14.42
CA THR A 33 -7.27 -18.12 -13.56
C THR A 33 -8.59 -18.90 -13.74
N VAL A 34 -8.61 -19.92 -14.59
CA VAL A 34 -9.81 -20.71 -14.92
C VAL A 34 -9.69 -22.16 -14.47
N CYS A 35 -8.50 -22.75 -14.59
CA CYS A 35 -8.22 -24.11 -14.13
C CYS A 35 -7.83 -24.11 -12.66
N ASP A 36 -8.17 -25.18 -11.94
CA ASP A 36 -7.78 -25.32 -10.54
C ASP A 36 -6.29 -25.69 -10.44
N ASN A 37 -5.52 -24.89 -9.70
CA ASN A 37 -4.09 -25.08 -9.42
C ASN A 37 -3.25 -25.46 -10.65
N TYR A 38 -3.38 -24.70 -11.74
CA TYR A 38 -2.65 -24.95 -12.99
C TYR A 38 -1.66 -23.81 -13.30
N ASP A 39 -0.38 -24.11 -13.22
CA ASP A 39 0.74 -23.17 -13.29
C ASP A 39 1.79 -23.60 -14.33
N TYR A 40 2.26 -22.64 -15.13
CA TYR A 40 3.44 -22.79 -15.96
C TYR A 40 4.63 -22.03 -15.40
N CYS A 41 5.83 -22.60 -15.52
CA CYS A 41 7.03 -21.78 -15.40
C CYS A 41 7.16 -20.87 -16.63
N GLU A 42 7.93 -19.78 -16.52
CA GLU A 42 8.15 -18.81 -17.61
C GLU A 42 8.47 -19.46 -18.97
N GLN A 43 9.42 -20.39 -19.00
CA GLN A 43 9.79 -21.09 -20.23
C GLN A 43 8.62 -21.86 -20.84
N CYS A 44 7.85 -22.59 -20.03
CA CYS A 44 6.68 -23.33 -20.52
C CYS A 44 5.57 -22.38 -20.98
N ALA A 45 5.38 -21.24 -20.33
CA ALA A 45 4.39 -20.24 -20.73
C ALA A 45 4.68 -19.65 -22.12
N THR A 46 5.97 -19.43 -22.45
CA THR A 46 6.36 -18.89 -23.76
C THR A 46 6.46 -19.95 -24.85
N THR A 47 6.71 -21.22 -24.51
CA THR A 47 6.99 -22.31 -25.48
C THR A 47 5.89 -23.37 -25.55
N ALA A 48 4.75 -23.18 -24.87
CA ALA A 48 3.62 -24.10 -24.86
C ALA A 48 3.09 -24.39 -26.26
N THR A 49 3.12 -25.67 -26.65
CA THR A 49 2.52 -26.21 -27.87
C THR A 49 1.93 -27.60 -27.56
N PRO A 50 0.61 -27.80 -27.67
CA PRO A 50 -0.40 -26.75 -27.84
C PRO A 50 -0.37 -25.74 -26.67
N ILE A 51 -0.76 -24.50 -26.94
CA ILE A 51 -0.89 -23.48 -25.90
C ILE A 51 -2.05 -23.88 -24.98
N HIS A 52 -1.90 -23.63 -23.67
CA HIS A 52 -3.01 -23.82 -22.73
C HIS A 52 -4.22 -22.96 -23.16
N PRO A 53 -5.45 -23.51 -23.20
CA PRO A 53 -6.60 -22.83 -23.80
C PRO A 53 -7.03 -21.54 -23.09
N HIS A 54 -6.66 -21.36 -21.81
CA HIS A 54 -6.98 -20.17 -21.04
C HIS A 54 -5.78 -19.21 -20.93
N ARG A 55 -6.09 -17.93 -20.67
CA ARG A 55 -5.07 -16.91 -20.44
C ARG A 55 -4.28 -17.24 -19.18
N MET A 56 -2.95 -17.23 -19.31
CA MET A 56 -2.03 -17.38 -18.19
C MET A 56 -1.60 -16.00 -17.70
N VAL A 57 -1.67 -15.77 -16.39
CA VAL A 57 -1.30 -14.49 -15.75
C VAL A 57 0.03 -14.67 -14.99
N PRO A 58 1.05 -13.84 -15.25
CA PRO A 58 2.30 -13.92 -14.51
C PRO A 58 2.11 -13.44 -13.06
N GLU A 59 2.60 -14.23 -12.12
CA GLU A 59 2.62 -13.97 -10.69
C GLU A 59 3.97 -14.43 -10.11
N LEU A 60 4.37 -13.91 -8.95
CA LEU A 60 5.56 -14.42 -8.25
C LEU A 60 5.21 -15.69 -7.47
N ALA A 61 6.06 -16.71 -7.59
CA ALA A 61 5.96 -17.92 -6.78
C ALA A 61 6.45 -17.67 -5.35
N TYR A 62 5.73 -18.16 -4.35
CA TYR A 62 6.05 -17.97 -2.93
C TYR A 62 6.06 -19.29 -2.13
N GLY A 63 6.72 -19.33 -0.96
CA GLY A 63 7.10 -20.58 -0.27
C GLY A 63 6.81 -20.70 1.24
N LEU A 64 7.30 -21.83 1.80
CA LEU A 64 7.04 -22.48 3.11
C LEU A 64 7.66 -21.80 4.35
N GLU A 65 7.38 -20.53 4.64
CA GLU A 65 7.67 -19.97 5.96
C GLU A 65 6.40 -19.97 6.84
N GLU A 66 5.99 -21.15 7.32
CA GLU A 66 4.88 -21.31 8.27
C GLU A 66 5.39 -21.56 9.70
N SER A 67 5.80 -20.50 10.41
CA SER A 67 5.80 -20.53 11.88
C SER A 67 4.41 -20.14 12.38
N ARG A 68 3.65 -21.12 12.86
CA ARG A 68 2.34 -20.95 13.51
C ARG A 68 2.52 -20.60 14.99
N GLU A 69 2.92 -19.37 15.30
CA GLU A 69 2.73 -18.83 16.66
C GLU A 69 1.39 -18.12 16.70
N CYS A 70 0.33 -18.87 17.05
CA CYS A 70 -1.01 -18.31 17.25
C CYS A 70 -1.16 -17.87 18.71
N GLY A 71 -0.61 -16.70 19.03
CA GLY A 71 -0.97 -15.95 20.23
C GLY A 71 -2.29 -15.20 20.04
N ARG A 72 -2.72 -14.40 21.04
CA ARG A 72 -3.89 -13.52 20.88
C ARG A 72 -3.63 -12.53 19.74
N VAL A 73 -4.36 -12.66 18.64
CA VAL A 73 -4.16 -11.84 17.44
C VAL A 73 -5.08 -10.63 17.50
N ASP A 74 -4.53 -9.45 17.70
CA ASP A 74 -5.20 -8.19 17.37
C ASP A 74 -4.85 -7.76 15.92
N ILE A 75 -5.59 -6.78 15.40
CA ILE A 75 -5.42 -6.31 14.02
C ILE A 75 -3.97 -5.84 13.78
N SER A 76 -3.37 -5.14 14.75
CA SER A 76 -2.00 -4.63 14.61
C SER A 76 -0.97 -5.76 14.54
N THR A 77 -1.17 -6.82 15.32
CA THR A 77 -0.35 -8.03 15.32
C THR A 77 -0.49 -8.76 13.98
N GLY A 78 -1.72 -8.89 13.46
CA GLY A 78 -1.98 -9.47 12.14
C GLY A 78 -1.28 -8.70 11.00
N ILE A 79 -1.38 -7.37 11.00
CA ILE A 79 -0.71 -6.51 10.00
C ILE A 79 0.81 -6.69 10.07
N ARG A 80 1.41 -6.62 11.26
CA ARG A 80 2.87 -6.79 11.44
C ARG A 80 3.34 -8.18 11.02
N ALA A 81 2.58 -9.21 11.37
CA ALA A 81 2.88 -10.59 10.99
C ALA A 81 2.83 -10.76 9.47
N ALA A 82 1.79 -10.23 8.81
CA ALA A 82 1.69 -10.26 7.36
C ALA A 82 2.85 -9.52 6.67
N MET A 83 3.20 -8.32 7.15
CA MET A 83 4.32 -7.53 6.62
C MET A 83 5.67 -8.25 6.76
N ALA A 84 5.89 -8.95 7.88
CA ALA A 84 7.11 -9.71 8.11
C ALA A 84 7.16 -10.99 7.26
N LYS A 85 6.07 -11.77 7.29
CA LYS A 85 5.98 -13.08 6.63
C LYS A 85 5.98 -12.98 5.11
N TYR A 86 5.33 -11.96 4.57
CA TYR A 86 5.17 -11.78 3.13
C TYR A 86 6.03 -10.66 2.58
N CYS A 87 7.11 -10.29 3.27
CA CYS A 87 7.93 -9.12 2.98
C CYS A 87 8.32 -8.95 1.50
N ASP A 88 8.69 -10.04 0.83
CA ASP A 88 9.12 -10.03 -0.59
C ASP A 88 7.95 -10.10 -1.58
N ARG A 89 6.71 -10.28 -1.11
CA ARG A 89 5.52 -10.40 -1.96
C ARG A 89 4.99 -9.04 -2.38
N HIS A 90 4.38 -8.97 -3.55
CA HIS A 90 3.59 -7.82 -3.98
C HIS A 90 2.39 -7.61 -3.02
N CYS A 91 2.19 -6.36 -2.60
CA CYS A 91 1.15 -5.96 -1.65
C CYS A 91 0.11 -5.05 -2.32
N LEU A 92 0.55 -3.90 -2.86
CA LEU A 92 -0.32 -2.93 -3.53
C LEU A 92 0.18 -2.65 -4.95
N GLY A 93 -0.73 -2.63 -5.91
CA GLY A 93 -0.45 -2.32 -7.32
C GLY A 93 -1.02 -0.96 -7.71
N THR A 94 -0.28 -0.19 -8.48
CA THR A 94 -0.74 1.07 -9.11
C THR A 94 -0.60 0.95 -10.61
N ARG A 95 -1.61 1.40 -11.35
CA ARG A 95 -1.58 1.36 -12.81
C ARG A 95 -0.60 2.41 -13.32
N ASP A 96 0.29 2.00 -14.22
CA ASP A 96 1.30 2.89 -14.76
C ASP A 96 0.66 3.95 -15.64
N ILE A 97 1.21 5.16 -15.58
CA ILE A 97 0.72 6.32 -16.31
C ILE A 97 1.66 6.58 -17.50
N ASP A 98 1.11 7.14 -18.57
CA ASP A 98 1.93 7.61 -19.68
C ASP A 98 2.74 8.86 -19.30
N ASN A 99 4.05 8.84 -19.61
CA ASN A 99 4.96 9.92 -19.25
C ASN A 99 4.70 11.18 -20.10
N ASP A 100 4.24 11.00 -21.34
CA ASP A 100 3.92 12.08 -22.26
C ASP A 100 2.49 12.60 -22.03
N ASN A 101 1.59 11.75 -21.51
CA ASN A 101 0.25 12.15 -21.12
C ASN A 101 -0.21 11.53 -19.78
N PRO A 102 -0.08 12.27 -18.67
CA PRO A 102 -0.48 11.81 -17.34
C PRO A 102 -1.97 11.46 -17.16
N SER A 103 -2.82 11.77 -18.14
CA SER A 103 -4.24 11.41 -18.13
C SER A 103 -4.51 10.02 -18.73
N ILE A 104 -3.50 9.37 -19.31
CA ILE A 104 -3.62 8.06 -19.95
C ILE A 104 -2.97 6.99 -19.08
N TYR A 105 -3.75 5.96 -18.76
CA TYR A 105 -3.24 4.78 -18.06
C TYR A 105 -2.77 3.71 -19.05
N LYS A 106 -1.57 3.17 -18.82
CA LYS A 106 -1.00 2.05 -19.56
C LYS A 106 -1.59 0.71 -19.12
N ASP A 107 -1.39 -0.35 -19.89
CA ASP A 107 -1.78 -1.72 -19.49
C ASP A 107 -0.72 -2.42 -18.60
N SER A 108 0.07 -1.62 -17.88
CA SER A 108 1.13 -2.07 -16.98
C SER A 108 0.86 -1.58 -15.56
N TYR A 109 1.43 -2.29 -14.59
CA TYR A 109 1.25 -2.01 -13.16
C TYR A 109 2.60 -2.05 -12.45
N SER A 110 2.82 -1.04 -11.62
CA SER A 110 3.90 -1.00 -10.64
C SER A 110 3.43 -1.57 -9.31
N TRP A 111 4.20 -2.48 -8.73
CA TRP A 111 3.87 -3.15 -7.47
C TRP A 111 4.77 -2.70 -6.33
N ILE A 112 4.17 -2.53 -5.15
CA ILE A 112 4.87 -2.23 -3.91
C ILE A 112 4.85 -3.48 -3.04
N THR A 113 6.00 -3.89 -2.52
CA THR A 113 6.12 -5.09 -1.69
C THR A 113 5.57 -4.86 -0.27
N PHE A 114 5.21 -5.94 0.43
CA PHE A 114 4.82 -5.86 1.85
C PHE A 114 5.92 -5.24 2.70
N LYS A 115 7.19 -5.51 2.39
CA LYS A 115 8.33 -4.88 3.09
C LYS A 115 8.28 -3.36 2.95
N THR A 116 8.14 -2.86 1.73
CA THR A 116 8.10 -1.42 1.48
C THR A 116 6.87 -0.77 2.12
N ILE A 117 5.69 -1.39 2.03
CA ILE A 117 4.50 -0.91 2.73
C ILE A 117 4.73 -0.90 4.25
N GLY A 118 5.27 -1.97 4.83
CA GLY A 118 5.54 -2.06 6.26
C GLY A 118 6.55 -1.02 6.76
N ASP A 119 7.65 -0.82 6.03
CA ASP A 119 8.66 0.19 6.35
C ASP A 119 8.05 1.61 6.29
N ARG A 120 7.26 1.91 5.24
CA ARG A 120 6.58 3.20 5.08
C ARG A 120 5.53 3.43 6.18
N THR A 121 4.69 2.43 6.45
CA THR A 121 3.69 2.46 7.55
C THR A 121 4.36 2.73 8.89
N LYS A 122 5.44 2.03 9.21
CA LYS A 122 6.18 2.21 10.47
C LYS A 122 6.76 3.62 10.59
N ASN A 123 7.46 4.08 9.54
CA ASN A 123 8.09 5.40 9.53
C ASN A 123 7.05 6.52 9.61
N PHE A 124 5.97 6.41 8.84
CA PHE A 124 4.90 7.40 8.84
C PHE A 124 4.16 7.42 10.19
N GLY A 125 3.85 6.25 10.75
CA GLY A 125 3.25 6.15 12.09
C GLY A 125 4.09 6.82 13.18
N HIS A 126 5.42 6.63 13.17
CA HIS A 126 6.31 7.34 14.10
C HIS A 126 6.30 8.87 13.90
N GLY A 127 6.11 9.34 12.66
CA GLY A 127 5.88 10.75 12.36
C GLY A 127 4.57 11.25 12.96
N LEU A 128 3.46 10.53 12.72
CA LEU A 128 2.14 10.88 13.24
C LEU A 128 2.10 11.00 14.77
N ARG A 129 2.84 10.15 15.49
CA ARG A 129 2.95 10.22 16.96
C ARG A 129 3.45 11.57 17.49
N ARG A 130 4.08 12.41 16.65
CA ARG A 130 4.49 13.77 17.03
C ARG A 130 3.36 14.81 16.92
N LEU A 131 2.27 14.47 16.25
CA LEU A 131 1.18 15.38 15.90
C LEU A 131 -0.14 15.03 16.58
N ILE A 132 -0.35 13.75 16.90
CA ILE A 132 -1.60 13.24 17.43
C ILE A 132 -1.34 12.22 18.53
N GLU A 133 -2.17 12.19 19.57
CA GLU A 133 -2.11 11.22 20.67
C GLU A 133 -2.81 9.88 20.33
N PRO A 134 -2.48 8.77 21.01
CA PRO A 134 -3.19 7.52 20.79
C PRO A 134 -4.66 7.70 21.16
N ARG A 135 -5.53 6.99 20.44
CA ARG A 135 -6.99 7.01 20.59
C ARG A 135 -7.67 8.30 20.18
N ALA A 136 -6.93 9.28 19.65
CA ALA A 136 -7.51 10.44 18.98
C ALA A 136 -7.89 10.12 17.53
N TYR A 137 -8.73 10.98 16.95
CA TYR A 137 -9.26 10.82 15.60
C TYR A 137 -8.40 11.56 14.57
N LEU A 138 -8.03 10.87 13.49
CA LEU A 138 -7.29 11.41 12.35
C LEU A 138 -8.16 11.29 11.09
N GLY A 139 -8.35 12.39 10.38
CA GLY A 139 -9.07 12.39 9.10
C GLY A 139 -8.18 11.91 7.95
N ILE A 140 -8.71 11.04 7.08
CA ILE A 140 -8.01 10.63 5.83
C ILE A 140 -8.92 10.94 4.64
N CYS A 141 -8.46 11.76 3.70
CA CYS A 141 -9.23 12.17 2.52
C CYS A 141 -8.36 12.21 1.27
N ALA A 142 -8.39 11.15 0.46
CA ALA A 142 -7.68 11.09 -0.81
C ALA A 142 -8.38 10.12 -1.76
N ALA A 143 -8.05 10.20 -3.05
CA ALA A 143 -8.40 9.15 -4.01
C ALA A 143 -7.79 7.78 -3.61
N ASN A 144 -8.29 6.69 -4.19
CA ASN A 144 -7.78 5.35 -3.93
C ASN A 144 -6.31 5.24 -4.36
N ARG A 145 -5.38 5.17 -3.40
CA ARG A 145 -3.93 5.16 -3.61
C ARG A 145 -3.18 4.47 -2.48
N PRO A 146 -1.93 4.00 -2.71
CA PRO A 146 -1.15 3.31 -1.68
C PRO A 146 -0.95 4.12 -0.39
N GLU A 147 -0.74 5.42 -0.48
CA GLU A 147 -0.50 6.31 0.66
C GLU A 147 -1.70 6.39 1.61
N TRP A 148 -2.92 6.21 1.09
CA TRP A 148 -4.13 6.12 1.89
C TRP A 148 -4.10 4.87 2.78
N VAL A 149 -3.76 3.71 2.20
CA VAL A 149 -3.64 2.43 2.93
C VAL A 149 -2.48 2.48 3.94
N ILE A 150 -1.35 3.08 3.54
CA ILE A 150 -0.21 3.28 4.43
C ILE A 150 -0.60 4.13 5.65
N THR A 151 -1.39 5.18 5.44
CA THR A 151 -1.90 6.05 6.51
C THR A 151 -2.83 5.29 7.46
N ASP A 152 -3.77 4.52 6.91
CA ASP A 152 -4.70 3.73 7.73
C ASP A 152 -3.96 2.67 8.57
N PHE A 153 -3.04 1.93 7.96
CA PHE A 153 -2.19 0.99 8.70
C PHE A 153 -1.33 1.71 9.75
N ALA A 154 -0.83 2.91 9.46
CA ALA A 154 -0.04 3.68 10.41
C ALA A 154 -0.89 4.07 11.62
N CYS A 155 -2.16 4.43 11.40
CA CYS A 155 -3.11 4.69 12.47
C CYS A 155 -3.32 3.45 13.34
N ILE A 156 -3.59 2.29 12.73
CA ILE A 156 -3.78 1.03 13.45
C ILE A 156 -2.55 0.69 14.31
N LEU A 157 -1.34 0.77 13.72
CA LEU A 157 -0.09 0.43 14.42
C LEU A 157 0.26 1.39 15.57
N GLN A 158 -0.32 2.59 15.59
CA GLN A 158 -0.09 3.63 16.59
C GLN A 158 -1.31 3.87 17.50
N SER A 159 -2.32 3.00 17.42
CA SER A 159 -3.59 3.13 18.15
C SER A 159 -4.33 4.44 17.90
N ILE A 160 -4.20 5.03 16.72
CA ILE A 160 -4.96 6.21 16.27
C ILE A 160 -6.23 5.74 15.58
N ILE A 161 -7.34 6.47 15.76
CA ILE A 161 -8.62 6.15 15.12
C ILE A 161 -8.68 6.88 13.78
N SER A 162 -8.56 6.14 12.67
CA SER A 162 -8.74 6.70 11.33
C SER A 162 -10.22 7.00 11.07
N VAL A 163 -10.49 8.18 10.50
CA VAL A 163 -11.81 8.64 10.07
C VAL A 163 -11.73 8.88 8.56
N PRO A 164 -12.23 7.95 7.72
CA PRO A 164 -12.24 8.15 6.28
C PRO A 164 -13.25 9.24 5.92
N ILE A 165 -12.80 10.26 5.19
CA ILE A 165 -13.63 11.33 4.65
C ILE A 165 -13.70 11.12 3.15
N TYR A 166 -14.92 11.02 2.62
CA TYR A 166 -15.12 10.79 1.20
C TYR A 166 -14.87 12.06 0.40
N THR A 167 -14.14 11.95 -0.71
CA THR A 167 -13.73 13.09 -1.54
C THR A 167 -14.93 13.83 -2.14
N LEU A 168 -16.06 13.16 -2.34
CA LEU A 168 -17.27 13.74 -2.92
C LEU A 168 -18.24 14.36 -1.89
N PHE A 169 -17.95 14.28 -0.59
CA PHE A 169 -18.76 14.97 0.41
C PHE A 169 -18.74 16.47 0.16
N THR A 170 -19.85 17.13 0.44
CA THR A 170 -19.97 18.59 0.43
C THR A 170 -19.22 19.21 1.60
N ASP A 171 -18.90 20.50 1.51
CA ASP A 171 -18.17 21.22 2.57
C ASP A 171 -18.85 21.16 3.92
N ARG A 172 -20.19 21.21 3.92
CA ARG A 172 -21.00 21.08 5.13
C ARG A 172 -20.87 19.70 5.76
N GLU A 173 -20.88 18.63 4.95
CA GLU A 173 -20.72 17.26 5.43
C GLU A 173 -19.31 17.01 5.97
N VAL A 174 -18.28 17.51 5.26
CA VAL A 174 -16.88 17.44 5.71
C VAL A 174 -16.72 18.16 7.05
N ALA A 175 -17.21 19.40 7.16
CA ALA A 175 -17.15 20.16 8.42
C ALA A 175 -17.92 19.47 9.56
N TYR A 176 -19.07 18.85 9.25
CA TYR A 176 -19.82 18.07 10.24
C TYR A 176 -18.99 16.90 10.76
N VAL A 177 -18.36 16.11 9.89
CA VAL A 177 -17.50 14.99 10.29
C VAL A 177 -16.35 15.46 11.17
N ILE A 178 -15.61 16.49 10.74
CA ILE A 178 -14.46 17.03 11.48
C ILE A 178 -14.86 17.50 12.87
N ASN A 179 -15.92 18.30 12.97
CA ASN A 179 -16.37 18.85 14.24
C ASN A 179 -16.97 17.78 15.15
N ASN A 180 -17.72 16.81 14.62
CA ASN A 180 -18.31 15.74 15.43
C ASN A 180 -17.24 14.78 15.99
N THR A 181 -16.17 14.55 15.24
CA THR A 181 -15.07 13.65 15.63
C THR A 181 -13.89 14.38 16.29
N GLN A 182 -13.94 15.72 16.36
CA GLN A 182 -12.88 16.56 16.93
C GLN A 182 -11.51 16.26 16.29
N ILE A 183 -11.48 16.07 14.96
CA ILE A 183 -10.25 15.77 14.23
C ILE A 183 -9.27 16.95 14.35
N SER A 184 -8.03 16.64 14.75
CA SER A 184 -6.93 17.59 14.85
C SER A 184 -5.86 17.47 13.77
N VAL A 185 -5.78 16.30 13.13
CA VAL A 185 -4.86 16.02 12.03
C VAL A 185 -5.63 15.47 10.85
N ILE A 186 -5.43 16.05 9.66
CA ILE A 186 -5.98 15.55 8.41
C ILE A 186 -4.83 15.14 7.50
N VAL A 187 -4.92 13.94 6.91
CA VAL A 187 -4.03 13.48 5.84
C VAL A 187 -4.82 13.49 4.53
N CYS A 188 -4.31 14.17 3.50
CA CYS A 188 -5.01 14.31 2.24
C CYS A 188 -4.10 14.33 1.01
N ASP A 189 -4.67 14.13 -0.18
CA ASP A 189 -3.97 14.39 -1.44
C ASP A 189 -3.92 15.90 -1.76
N GLN A 190 -3.13 16.26 -2.77
CA GLN A 190 -2.97 17.64 -3.23
C GLN A 190 -4.30 18.30 -3.60
N ASN A 191 -5.23 17.54 -4.19
CA ASN A 191 -6.50 18.07 -4.67
C ASN A 191 -7.41 18.53 -3.52
N MET A 192 -7.33 17.87 -2.36
CA MET A 192 -8.12 18.20 -1.19
C MET A 192 -7.45 19.24 -0.26
N LEU A 193 -6.16 19.53 -0.45
CA LEU A 193 -5.39 20.42 0.42
C LEU A 193 -6.00 21.81 0.55
N GLU A 194 -6.25 22.49 -0.58
CA GLU A 194 -6.82 23.85 -0.57
C GLU A 194 -8.20 23.90 0.07
N ARG A 195 -8.99 22.84 -0.12
CA ARG A 195 -10.32 22.70 0.46
C ARG A 195 -10.26 22.66 1.99
N PHE A 196 -9.36 21.88 2.59
CA PHE A 196 -9.22 21.85 4.05
C PHE A 196 -8.68 23.16 4.62
N VAL A 197 -7.80 23.86 3.90
CA VAL A 197 -7.34 25.21 4.28
C VAL A 197 -8.52 26.19 4.29
N ALA A 198 -9.39 26.14 3.28
CA ALA A 198 -10.58 26.97 3.19
C ALA A 198 -11.64 26.65 4.26
N LEU A 199 -11.75 25.37 4.68
CA LEU A 199 -12.71 24.92 5.69
C LEU A 199 -12.29 25.20 7.13
N HIS A 200 -11.02 25.53 7.37
CA HIS A 200 -10.51 25.76 8.74
C HIS A 200 -11.34 26.76 9.57
N PRO A 201 -11.85 27.90 9.07
CA PRO A 201 -12.70 28.80 9.86
C PRO A 201 -13.96 28.12 10.44
N GLN A 202 -14.44 27.05 9.78
CA GLN A 202 -15.59 26.24 10.23
C GLN A 202 -15.15 25.00 11.04
N CYS A 203 -13.86 24.68 11.03
CA CYS A 203 -13.26 23.47 11.59
C CYS A 203 -12.02 23.82 12.44
N PRO A 204 -12.18 24.58 13.54
CA PRO A 204 -11.05 25.12 14.31
C PRO A 204 -10.23 24.05 15.04
N THR A 205 -10.72 22.80 15.09
CA THR A 205 -9.99 21.69 15.69
C THR A 205 -8.82 21.24 14.84
N ILE A 206 -8.80 21.51 13.52
CA ILE A 206 -7.71 21.13 12.63
C ILE A 206 -6.46 21.93 12.98
N LEU A 207 -5.44 21.25 13.50
CA LEU A 207 -4.13 21.84 13.82
C LEU A 207 -3.09 21.55 12.73
N HIS A 208 -3.19 20.37 12.11
CA HIS A 208 -2.22 19.90 11.12
C HIS A 208 -2.92 19.34 9.88
N ILE A 209 -2.40 19.68 8.71
CA ILE A 209 -2.78 19.08 7.43
C ILE A 209 -1.53 18.46 6.82
N VAL A 210 -1.56 17.16 6.57
CA VAL A 210 -0.46 16.38 6.01
C VAL A 210 -0.82 16.05 4.56
N CYS A 211 0.02 16.47 3.61
CA CYS A 211 -0.23 16.20 2.20
C CYS A 211 0.54 14.96 1.76
N MET A 212 -0.14 14.06 1.05
CA MET A 212 0.44 12.84 0.46
C MET A 212 1.35 13.14 -0.73
N ASP A 213 1.20 14.31 -1.35
CA ASP A 213 1.91 14.71 -2.56
C ASP A 213 2.94 15.81 -2.27
N PRO A 214 3.95 15.99 -3.15
CA PRO A 214 4.83 17.13 -3.10
C PRO A 214 4.05 18.44 -3.25
N ILE A 215 4.28 19.38 -2.33
CA ILE A 215 3.61 20.68 -2.37
C ILE A 215 4.43 21.61 -3.28
N LEU A 216 3.88 21.92 -4.46
CA LEU A 216 4.54 22.75 -5.45
C LEU A 216 4.44 24.26 -5.16
N ASN A 217 3.46 24.69 -4.35
CA ASN A 217 3.20 26.10 -4.06
C ASN A 217 3.26 26.41 -2.56
N THR A 218 3.82 27.59 -2.21
CA THR A 218 3.92 28.03 -0.80
C THR A 218 2.54 28.43 -0.28
N ILE A 219 1.81 27.48 0.32
CA ILE A 219 0.55 27.77 1.01
C ILE A 219 0.88 28.54 2.30
N SER A 220 0.13 29.62 2.54
CA SER A 220 0.33 30.61 3.60
C SER A 220 0.53 30.00 5.00
N ARG A 221 1.49 30.58 5.74
CA ARG A 221 2.17 30.16 6.99
C ARG A 221 1.30 29.88 8.24
N LYS A 222 0.00 29.60 8.13
CA LYS A 222 -0.86 29.32 9.30
C LYS A 222 -0.94 27.85 9.71
N PHE A 223 -0.55 26.91 8.83
CA PHE A 223 -0.56 25.48 9.12
C PHE A 223 0.84 24.90 9.03
N ILE A 224 1.15 23.92 9.89
CA ILE A 224 2.29 23.04 9.66
C ILE A 224 1.83 22.03 8.60
N ILE A 225 2.16 22.33 7.35
CA ILE A 225 1.93 21.40 6.24
C ILE A 225 3.12 20.46 6.14
N ILE A 226 2.88 19.16 6.33
CA ILE A 226 3.92 18.13 6.30
C ILE A 226 3.74 17.33 5.02
N ILE A 227 4.79 17.26 4.23
CA ILE A 227 4.84 16.45 3.01
C ILE A 227 5.18 15.02 3.42
N MET A 228 4.31 14.07 3.08
CA MET A 228 4.68 12.66 3.07
C MET A 228 5.59 12.41 1.87
N ASN A 229 6.90 12.46 2.09
CA ASN A 229 7.83 12.08 1.03
C ASN A 229 7.90 10.54 0.96
N LEU A 230 7.00 9.95 0.17
CA LEU A 230 6.93 8.50 -0.11
C LEU A 230 7.30 8.17 -1.56
N SER A 231 8.09 9.02 -2.23
CA SER A 231 8.50 8.81 -3.63
C SER A 231 8.97 7.37 -3.88
N LEU A 232 8.49 6.78 -4.98
CA LEU A 232 8.81 5.44 -5.47
C LEU A 232 10.15 5.40 -6.24
N HIS A 233 11.15 6.17 -5.77
CA HIS A 233 12.48 6.22 -6.39
C HIS A 233 13.53 5.65 -5.44
#